data_AF-H9GAD7-F1
#
_entry.id   AF-H9GAD7-F1
#
_cell.length_a   1.000
_cell.length_b   1.000
_cell.length_c   1.000
_cell.angle_alpha   90.00
_cell.angle_beta   90.00
_cell.angle_gamma   90.00
#
_symmetry.space_group_name_H-M   'P 1'
#
loop_
_entity.id
_entity.type
_entity.pdbx_description
1 polymer ?
#
loop_
_entity_poly.entity_id
_entity_poly.type
_entity_poly.pdbx_seq_one_letter_code
_entity_poly.pdbx_strand_id
1 'polypeptide(L)'
;MGDWNTIAVPAPLSDNTTPWYTSTKTMSPSSLSLQRVLYSPLPLSKSAHSFFSAFCTEENVEQSLSYLNREMTTLGFPSLYADPKGKELCVVSVLNCMNDLLLLHRKTLRAQEETETQHLKLGSDMDHLQNCYTKLKEQLETSRREIVGLQERDRQLQCKNKNLHQLLKSEKDEVQKLQNIVASRATQYNHDMKRKEREYNKLKERFHQLLMNKKDKKIAMDVLNYVGRVDGKRGAWRTGKTEARNEEEMYKALLNDYEQRQKQLLVENAELKKLLQQMKKEIISLLPPQKQKPKEKTEDDNGTVLSDMEEDPGEANKENVWELSCETVREQLANSIRKQWRMLKNHVENLDNQVSHVHSGSLHNKDTISREDHELEVERLQSEIHQCKEMIKTQQHLLQQQLTSPCDDDTNMLLQDCYLLEEKERLKEEWKLFREQKKNFERERKSFTDAAIRLGLERKAFEEDRGAWLKQQFLSMTSDHGKPQCAYLGNSDLDTTLPNFRPCQKRLNHFSSVPKCSDACGATQRVYENSSSAPLDKTTEDRKLNHMRGEQLLHHPH
;
A
#
# COMPACT_ATOMS: atom_id res chain seq x y z
N MET A 1 37.25 40.77 -4.72
CA MET A 1 36.42 41.38 -5.77
C MET A 1 35.74 40.27 -6.55
N GLY A 2 34.43 40.35 -6.68
CA GLY A 2 33.58 39.34 -7.33
C GLY A 2 32.21 39.33 -6.67
N ASP A 3 31.34 40.24 -7.13
CA ASP A 3 29.97 40.46 -6.66
C ASP A 3 29.05 39.27 -6.97
N TRP A 4 28.22 38.90 -5.99
CA TRP A 4 27.03 38.08 -6.20
C TRP A 4 25.82 38.87 -5.71
N ASN A 5 24.95 39.25 -6.66
CA ASN A 5 23.69 39.92 -6.39
C ASN A 5 22.68 38.96 -5.73
N THR A 6 22.13 39.45 -4.63
CA THR A 6 21.01 38.91 -3.86
C THR A 6 19.73 38.79 -4.69
N ILE A 7 19.11 37.61 -4.73
CA ILE A 7 17.68 37.45 -5.02
C ILE A 7 17.02 36.88 -3.77
N ALA A 8 16.12 37.69 -3.21
CA ALA A 8 15.42 37.44 -1.97
C ALA A 8 14.34 36.35 -2.12
N VAL A 9 14.28 35.47 -1.13
CA VAL A 9 13.19 34.53 -0.87
C VAL A 9 12.21 35.22 0.08
N PRO A 10 10.90 35.32 -0.22
CA PRO A 10 9.92 35.75 0.78
C PRO A 10 9.52 34.58 1.68
N ALA A 11 9.69 34.77 2.99
CA ALA A 11 9.10 33.95 4.05
C ALA A 11 7.65 34.41 4.35
N PRO A 12 6.85 33.58 5.04
CA PRO A 12 5.39 33.56 4.92
C PRO A 12 4.70 34.56 5.85
N LEU A 13 3.63 35.20 5.36
CA LEU A 13 2.65 35.88 6.21
C LEU A 13 1.49 34.95 6.55
N SER A 14 1.31 34.79 7.86
CA SER A 14 0.10 34.33 8.52
C SER A 14 -1.01 35.35 8.29
N ASP A 15 -2.12 34.92 7.68
CA ASP A 15 -3.41 35.54 7.97
C ASP A 15 -4.52 34.48 7.99
N ASN A 16 -5.08 34.32 9.18
CA ASN A 16 -6.34 33.66 9.44
C ASN A 16 -7.45 34.50 8.80
N THR A 17 -8.02 34.07 7.69
CA THR A 17 -9.45 34.22 7.38
C THR A 17 -9.79 33.25 6.26
N THR A 18 -10.22 32.04 6.59
CA THR A 18 -10.86 31.14 5.62
C THR A 18 -12.36 31.39 5.69
N PRO A 19 -12.98 32.09 4.73
CA PRO A 19 -14.43 32.04 4.62
C PRO A 19 -14.77 30.66 4.07
N TRP A 20 -15.52 29.88 4.85
CA TRP A 20 -16.23 28.72 4.35
C TRP A 20 -17.10 29.16 3.16
N TYR A 21 -16.66 28.87 1.95
CA TYR A 21 -17.55 28.82 0.80
C TYR A 21 -18.39 27.56 0.94
N THR A 22 -19.43 27.64 1.76
CA THR A 22 -20.67 26.92 1.48
C THR A 22 -21.16 27.42 0.14
N SER A 23 -20.95 26.63 -0.92
CA SER A 23 -21.62 26.88 -2.19
C SER A 23 -23.10 26.63 -1.95
N THR A 24 -23.81 27.71 -1.67
CA THR A 24 -25.26 27.76 -1.62
C THR A 24 -25.78 27.28 -2.97
N LYS A 25 -26.55 26.21 -2.90
CA LYS A 25 -27.37 25.65 -3.96
C LYS A 25 -28.41 26.68 -4.41
N THR A 26 -28.01 27.62 -5.24
CA THR A 26 -28.91 28.40 -6.08
C THR A 26 -29.11 27.63 -7.37
N MET A 27 -30.06 26.68 -7.34
CA MET A 27 -30.63 26.11 -8.55
C MET A 27 -31.56 27.17 -9.14
N SER A 28 -31.03 28.02 -10.02
CA SER A 28 -31.89 28.79 -10.92
C SER A 28 -32.54 27.81 -11.91
N PRO A 29 -33.86 27.85 -12.09
CA PRO A 29 -34.56 26.87 -12.90
C PRO A 29 -34.38 27.24 -14.37
N SER A 30 -33.45 26.58 -15.04
CA SER A 30 -33.51 26.46 -16.50
C SER A 30 -34.47 25.31 -16.85
N SER A 31 -35.75 25.50 -16.53
CA SER A 31 -36.83 24.91 -17.31
C SER A 31 -36.96 25.72 -18.60
N LEU A 32 -37.42 25.09 -19.69
CA LEU A 32 -37.40 25.55 -21.09
C LEU A 32 -36.05 25.19 -21.78
N SER A 33 -35.85 23.96 -22.23
CA SER A 33 -36.30 23.58 -23.57
C SER A 33 -36.53 22.07 -23.75
N LEU A 34 -37.15 21.43 -22.76
CA LEU A 34 -38.04 20.29 -23.05
C LEU A 34 -39.33 20.81 -23.69
N GLN A 35 -39.19 21.56 -24.79
CA GLN A 35 -40.21 21.51 -25.82
C GLN A 35 -39.98 20.16 -26.47
N ARG A 36 -40.56 19.14 -25.83
CA ARG A 36 -41.11 18.00 -26.54
C ARG A 36 -41.83 18.65 -27.71
N VAL A 37 -41.17 18.66 -28.86
CA VAL A 37 -41.80 18.92 -30.14
C VAL A 37 -42.73 17.73 -30.26
N LEU A 38 -43.89 17.86 -29.61
CA LEU A 38 -45.13 17.46 -30.20
C LEU A 38 -45.09 18.19 -31.54
N TYR A 39 -44.43 17.56 -32.51
CA TYR A 39 -45.02 17.46 -33.82
C TYR A 39 -46.42 16.97 -33.48
N SER A 40 -47.34 17.93 -33.37
CA SER A 40 -48.70 17.67 -33.77
C SER A 40 -48.51 16.86 -35.04
N PRO A 41 -48.89 15.57 -35.09
CA PRO A 41 -49.28 15.06 -36.36
C PRO A 41 -50.37 16.06 -36.72
N LEU A 42 -50.09 16.97 -37.65
CA LEU A 42 -51.12 17.51 -38.52
C LEU A 42 -52.02 16.29 -38.73
N PRO A 43 -53.31 16.33 -38.35
CA PRO A 43 -54.14 15.15 -38.47
C PRO A 43 -54.10 14.84 -39.95
N LEU A 44 -53.19 13.95 -40.33
CA LEU A 44 -53.21 13.23 -41.57
C LEU A 44 -54.47 12.47 -41.32
N SER A 45 -55.54 13.03 -41.86
CA SER A 45 -56.83 12.45 -41.94
C SER A 45 -56.58 11.03 -42.40
N LYS A 46 -56.46 10.12 -41.44
CA LYS A 46 -56.82 8.72 -41.61
C LYS A 46 -58.33 8.75 -41.78
N SER A 47 -58.79 9.35 -42.88
CA SER A 47 -60.01 8.93 -43.54
C SER A 47 -59.63 7.64 -44.28
N ALA A 48 -59.31 6.61 -43.48
CA ALA A 48 -59.62 5.27 -43.87
C ALA A 48 -61.16 5.25 -43.89
N HIS A 49 -61.71 5.24 -45.10
CA HIS A 49 -63.12 5.03 -45.43
C HIS A 49 -64.03 6.27 -45.50
N SER A 50 -63.98 6.95 -46.66
CA SER A 50 -65.20 7.38 -47.36
C SER A 50 -65.18 6.81 -48.78
N PHE A 51 -65.26 5.48 -48.91
CA PHE A 51 -65.12 4.79 -50.19
C PHE A 51 -66.44 4.56 -50.95
N PHE A 52 -67.58 5.11 -50.52
CA PHE A 52 -68.87 4.80 -51.17
C PHE A 52 -69.87 5.96 -51.28
N SER A 53 -69.40 7.20 -51.43
CA SER A 53 -70.22 8.22 -52.09
C SER A 53 -69.45 8.77 -53.28
N ALA A 54 -70.06 8.70 -54.46
CA ALA A 54 -69.47 9.30 -55.65
C ALA A 54 -69.43 10.83 -55.43
N PHE A 55 -68.25 11.43 -55.60
CA PHE A 55 -68.07 12.88 -55.49
C PHE A 55 -69.01 13.64 -56.46
N CYS A 56 -69.28 13.06 -57.63
CA CYS A 56 -70.15 13.64 -58.66
C CYS A 56 -71.30 12.66 -58.98
N THR A 57 -72.54 13.16 -58.97
CA THR A 57 -73.78 12.49 -59.39
C THR A 57 -74.52 13.37 -60.39
N GLU A 58 -75.45 12.81 -61.19
CA GLU A 58 -76.16 13.57 -62.25
C GLU A 58 -76.87 14.84 -61.73
N GLU A 59 -77.32 14.83 -60.48
CA GLU A 59 -78.02 15.95 -59.84
C GLU A 59 -77.07 17.07 -59.37
N ASN A 60 -75.78 16.78 -59.17
CA ASN A 60 -74.82 17.72 -58.59
C ASN A 60 -73.67 18.11 -59.53
N VAL A 61 -73.68 17.66 -60.79
CA VAL A 61 -72.58 17.84 -61.75
C VAL A 61 -72.11 19.29 -61.88
N GLU A 62 -73.05 20.24 -61.99
CA GLU A 62 -72.72 21.67 -62.19
C GLU A 62 -72.07 22.30 -60.94
N GLN A 63 -72.53 21.89 -59.75
CA GLN A 63 -71.96 22.31 -58.47
C GLN A 63 -70.56 21.68 -58.26
N SER A 64 -70.43 20.39 -58.58
CA SER A 64 -69.18 19.63 -58.52
C SER A 64 -68.12 20.18 -59.49
N LEU A 65 -68.51 20.52 -60.72
CA LEU A 65 -67.64 21.17 -61.71
C LEU A 65 -67.23 22.58 -61.27
N SER A 66 -68.15 23.38 -60.74
CA SER A 66 -67.85 24.72 -60.23
C SER A 66 -66.86 24.65 -59.05
N TYR A 67 -67.07 23.70 -58.13
CA TYR A 67 -66.15 23.44 -57.02
C TYR A 67 -64.77 23.01 -57.53
N LEU A 68 -64.71 22.03 -58.43
CA LEU A 68 -63.45 21.49 -58.94
C LEU A 68 -62.69 22.56 -59.74
N ASN A 69 -63.38 23.34 -60.57
CA ASN A 69 -62.78 24.48 -61.26
C ASN A 69 -62.19 25.51 -60.28
N ARG A 70 -62.91 25.81 -59.18
CA ARG A 70 -62.42 26.72 -58.14
C ARG A 70 -61.19 26.17 -57.43
N GLU A 71 -61.21 24.91 -57.00
CA GLU A 71 -60.06 24.27 -56.35
C GLU A 71 -58.85 24.20 -57.28
N MET A 72 -59.05 23.81 -58.55
CA MET A 72 -57.99 23.77 -59.55
C MET A 72 -57.38 25.16 -59.78
N THR A 73 -58.22 26.19 -59.92
CA THR A 73 -57.73 27.57 -60.08
C THR A 73 -57.01 28.08 -58.83
N THR A 74 -57.46 27.67 -57.63
CA THR A 74 -56.82 28.02 -56.35
C THR A 74 -55.45 27.37 -56.21
N LEU A 75 -55.28 26.17 -56.73
CA LEU A 75 -53.99 25.48 -56.83
C LEU A 75 -53.10 26.00 -57.98
N GLY A 76 -53.57 26.99 -58.75
CA GLY A 76 -52.82 27.65 -59.82
C GLY A 76 -52.98 27.01 -61.20
N PHE A 77 -53.92 26.09 -61.39
CA PHE A 77 -54.20 25.48 -62.70
C PHE A 77 -55.14 26.34 -63.56
N PRO A 78 -55.11 26.20 -64.90
CA PRO A 78 -56.03 26.88 -65.80
C PRO A 78 -57.50 26.49 -65.55
N SER A 79 -58.42 27.41 -65.87
CA SER A 79 -59.86 27.14 -65.80
C SER A 79 -60.27 26.00 -66.74
N LEU A 80 -61.21 25.17 -66.27
CA LEU A 80 -61.79 24.05 -67.03
C LEU A 80 -62.76 24.53 -68.12
N TYR A 81 -63.20 25.79 -68.06
CA TYR A 81 -64.12 26.40 -69.03
C TYR A 81 -63.37 27.11 -70.17
N ALA A 82 -63.90 27.03 -71.40
CA ALA A 82 -63.30 27.66 -72.58
C ALA A 82 -63.48 29.19 -72.65
N ASP A 83 -64.55 29.71 -72.05
CA ASP A 83 -64.97 31.12 -72.10
C ASP A 83 -65.04 31.70 -70.66
N PRO A 84 -64.54 32.92 -70.38
CA PRO A 84 -64.71 33.61 -69.09
C PRO A 84 -66.16 33.72 -68.60
N LYS A 85 -67.16 33.48 -69.46
CA LYS A 85 -68.58 33.45 -69.12
C LYS A 85 -69.09 32.10 -68.56
N GLY A 86 -68.23 31.06 -68.49
CA GLY A 86 -68.49 29.82 -67.74
C GLY A 86 -69.53 28.86 -68.33
N LYS A 87 -69.82 28.93 -69.64
CA LYS A 87 -70.96 28.19 -70.24
C LYS A 87 -70.62 26.85 -70.86
N GLU A 88 -69.36 26.60 -71.24
CA GLU A 88 -68.97 25.38 -71.94
C GLU A 88 -67.64 24.80 -71.41
N LEU A 89 -67.68 23.52 -71.05
CA LEU A 89 -66.53 22.78 -70.55
C LEU A 89 -65.58 22.45 -71.69
N CYS A 90 -64.30 22.78 -71.54
CA CYS A 90 -63.29 22.42 -72.52
C CYS A 90 -62.68 21.06 -72.16
N VAL A 91 -62.98 20.02 -72.93
CA VAL A 91 -62.43 18.66 -72.72
C VAL A 91 -60.89 18.68 -72.74
N VAL A 92 -60.29 19.51 -73.59
CA VAL A 92 -58.82 19.66 -73.69
C VAL A 92 -58.25 20.29 -72.41
N SER A 93 -58.90 21.34 -71.88
CA SER A 93 -58.47 21.97 -70.62
C SER A 93 -58.58 20.98 -69.45
N VAL A 94 -59.65 20.17 -69.42
CA VAL A 94 -59.84 19.13 -68.39
C VAL A 94 -58.75 18.07 -68.47
N LEU A 95 -58.46 17.52 -69.66
CA LEU A 95 -57.44 16.49 -69.82
C LEU A 95 -56.04 17.00 -69.48
N ASN A 96 -55.70 18.23 -69.89
CA ASN A 96 -54.42 18.85 -69.53
C ASN A 96 -54.33 19.10 -68.02
N CYS A 97 -55.38 19.64 -67.40
CA CYS A 97 -55.43 19.83 -65.95
C CYS A 97 -55.30 18.52 -65.18
N MET A 98 -55.93 17.44 -65.64
CA MET A 98 -55.78 16.11 -65.05
C MET A 98 -54.35 15.57 -65.18
N ASN A 99 -53.73 15.74 -66.35
CA ASN A 99 -52.34 15.34 -66.55
C ASN A 99 -51.38 16.13 -65.66
N ASP A 100 -51.56 17.44 -65.58
CA ASP A 100 -50.74 18.31 -64.72
C ASP A 100 -50.93 17.98 -63.23
N LEU A 101 -52.15 17.62 -62.82
CA LEU A 101 -52.43 17.16 -61.45
C LEU A 101 -51.74 15.82 -61.15
N LEU A 102 -51.73 14.87 -62.10
CA LEU A 102 -51.00 13.61 -61.96
C LEU A 102 -49.48 13.83 -61.89
N LEU A 103 -48.94 14.75 -62.71
CA LEU A 103 -47.53 15.12 -62.69
C LEU A 103 -47.16 15.80 -61.38
N LEU A 104 -47.99 16.73 -60.89
CA LEU A 104 -47.80 17.39 -59.60
C LEU A 104 -47.85 16.37 -58.48
N HIS A 105 -48.84 15.45 -58.47
CA HIS A 105 -48.95 14.39 -57.47
C HIS A 105 -47.69 13.51 -57.43
N ARG A 106 -47.19 13.06 -58.59
CA ARG A 106 -45.93 12.30 -58.68
C ARG A 106 -44.72 13.09 -58.18
N LYS A 107 -44.65 14.40 -58.46
CA LYS A 107 -43.58 15.26 -57.97
C LYS A 107 -43.66 15.43 -56.45
N THR A 108 -44.86 15.65 -55.90
CA THR A 108 -45.10 15.76 -54.46
C THR A 108 -44.76 14.47 -53.74
N LEU A 109 -45.14 13.30 -54.27
CA LEU A 109 -44.77 12.00 -53.72
C LEU A 109 -43.25 11.83 -53.65
N ARG A 110 -42.51 12.13 -54.73
CA ARG A 110 -41.03 12.07 -54.70
C ARG A 110 -40.42 13.02 -53.68
N ALA A 111 -40.93 14.25 -53.59
CA ALA A 111 -40.47 15.21 -52.59
C ALA A 111 -40.79 14.76 -51.15
N GLN A 112 -41.91 14.07 -50.95
CA GLN A 112 -42.27 13.46 -49.67
C GLN A 112 -41.32 12.31 -49.33
N GLU A 113 -41.04 11.39 -50.26
CA GLU A 113 -40.08 10.30 -50.07
C GLU A 113 -38.66 10.84 -49.75
N GLU A 114 -38.24 11.92 -50.42
CA GLU A 114 -36.96 12.57 -50.16
C GLU A 114 -36.91 13.20 -48.76
N THR A 115 -38.00 13.84 -48.31
CA THR A 115 -38.03 14.40 -46.95
C THR A 115 -38.12 13.33 -45.87
N GLU A 116 -38.84 12.22 -46.11
CA GLU A 116 -38.90 11.06 -45.21
C GLU A 116 -37.53 10.38 -45.08
N THR A 117 -36.80 10.18 -46.18
CA THR A 117 -35.43 9.62 -46.15
C THR A 117 -34.44 10.55 -45.44
N GLN A 118 -34.54 11.87 -45.67
CA GLN A 118 -33.75 12.86 -44.91
C GLN A 118 -34.08 12.84 -43.41
N HIS A 119 -35.36 12.71 -43.05
CA HIS A 119 -35.77 12.60 -41.66
C HIS A 119 -35.20 11.35 -40.98
N LEU A 120 -35.22 10.19 -41.65
CA LEU A 120 -34.60 8.97 -41.13
C LEU A 120 -33.08 9.13 -40.95
N LYS A 121 -32.40 9.77 -41.91
CA LYS A 121 -30.96 10.04 -41.82
C LYS A 121 -30.64 10.94 -40.63
N LEU A 122 -31.34 12.07 -40.49
CA LEU A 122 -31.17 12.99 -39.37
C LEU A 122 -31.51 12.33 -38.01
N GLY A 123 -32.50 11.43 -37.98
CA GLY A 123 -32.81 10.62 -36.81
C GLY A 123 -31.63 9.74 -36.39
N SER A 124 -31.04 9.01 -37.35
CA SER A 124 -29.86 8.19 -37.09
C SER A 124 -28.65 9.02 -36.65
N ASP A 125 -28.42 10.18 -37.26
CA ASP A 125 -27.31 11.08 -36.90
C ASP A 125 -27.50 11.63 -35.47
N MET A 126 -28.73 11.99 -35.10
CA MET A 126 -29.07 12.44 -33.76
C MET A 126 -28.86 11.34 -32.71
N ASP A 127 -29.29 10.11 -32.99
CA ASP A 127 -29.06 8.96 -32.11
C ASP A 127 -27.57 8.64 -31.95
N HIS A 128 -26.80 8.73 -33.04
CA HIS A 128 -25.35 8.55 -32.98
C HIS A 128 -24.69 9.64 -32.11
N LEU A 129 -25.06 10.90 -32.31
CA LEU A 129 -24.52 12.01 -31.52
C LEU A 129 -24.88 11.88 -30.04
N GLN A 130 -26.10 11.46 -29.72
CA GLN A 130 -26.56 11.20 -28.36
C GLN A 130 -25.75 10.05 -27.70
N ASN A 131 -25.46 8.98 -28.45
CA ASN A 131 -24.63 7.88 -27.98
C ASN A 131 -23.16 8.31 -27.76
N CYS A 132 -22.61 9.16 -28.62
CA CYS A 132 -21.28 9.73 -28.43
C CYS A 132 -21.23 10.66 -27.21
N TYR A 133 -22.25 11.49 -27.03
CA TYR A 133 -22.38 12.38 -25.87
C TYR A 133 -22.44 11.59 -24.55
N THR A 134 -23.23 10.52 -24.48
CA THR A 134 -23.34 9.68 -23.28
C THR A 134 -22.02 8.99 -22.94
N LYS A 135 -21.32 8.41 -23.93
CA LYS A 135 -19.98 7.83 -23.73
C LYS A 135 -18.97 8.84 -23.21
N LEU A 136 -18.92 10.04 -23.81
CA LEU A 136 -17.99 11.09 -23.38
C LEU A 136 -18.31 11.57 -21.96
N LYS A 137 -19.61 11.65 -21.61
CA LYS A 137 -20.05 11.98 -20.26
C LYS A 137 -19.62 10.91 -19.24
N GLU A 138 -19.71 9.63 -19.57
CA GLU A 138 -19.24 8.54 -18.72
C GLU A 138 -17.71 8.56 -18.54
N GLN A 139 -16.97 8.86 -19.61
CA GLN A 139 -15.51 9.06 -19.55
C GLN A 139 -15.13 10.26 -18.66
N LEU A 140 -15.90 11.35 -18.72
CA LEU A 140 -15.69 12.50 -17.85
C LEU A 140 -15.94 12.14 -16.38
N GLU A 141 -17.01 11.40 -16.08
CA GLU A 141 -17.34 10.99 -14.72
C GLU A 141 -16.38 9.93 -14.15
N THR A 142 -15.82 9.07 -14.99
CA THR A 142 -14.74 8.14 -14.60
C THR A 142 -13.46 8.91 -14.28
N SER A 143 -13.01 9.79 -15.18
CA SER A 143 -11.83 10.64 -14.95
C SER A 143 -11.98 11.52 -13.70
N ARG A 144 -13.17 12.11 -13.47
CA ARG A 144 -13.46 12.86 -12.23
C ARG A 144 -13.28 12.02 -10.97
N ARG A 145 -13.78 10.78 -10.97
CA ARG A 145 -13.60 9.85 -9.83
C ARG A 145 -12.14 9.49 -9.61
N GLU A 146 -11.38 9.26 -10.67
CA GLU A 146 -9.95 8.98 -10.60
C GLU A 146 -9.16 10.17 -10.04
N ILE A 147 -9.47 11.39 -10.47
CA ILE A 147 -8.86 12.62 -9.94
C ILE A 147 -9.10 12.74 -8.43
N VAL A 148 -10.33 12.51 -7.97
CA VAL A 148 -10.64 12.53 -6.52
C VAL A 148 -9.82 11.46 -5.77
N GLY A 149 -9.71 10.25 -6.33
CA GLY A 149 -8.88 9.19 -5.73
C GLY A 149 -7.39 9.52 -5.69
N LEU A 150 -6.86 10.18 -6.74
CA LEU A 150 -5.50 10.68 -6.81
C LEU A 150 -5.25 11.78 -5.77
N GLN A 151 -6.18 12.73 -5.64
CA GLN A 151 -6.10 13.84 -4.68
C GLN A 151 -6.07 13.35 -3.23
N GLU A 152 -6.87 12.34 -2.88
CA GLU A 152 -6.85 11.78 -1.53
C GLU A 152 -5.53 11.03 -1.24
N ARG A 153 -4.99 10.31 -2.23
CA ARG A 153 -3.66 9.69 -2.09
C ARG A 153 -2.55 10.73 -1.93
N ASP A 154 -2.60 11.83 -2.68
CA ASP A 154 -1.65 12.92 -2.53
C ASP A 154 -1.74 13.54 -1.13
N ARG A 155 -2.96 13.83 -0.65
CA ARG A 155 -3.19 14.33 0.72
C ARG A 155 -2.59 13.40 1.79
N GLN A 156 -2.77 12.09 1.65
CA GLN A 156 -2.19 11.10 2.57
C GLN A 156 -0.66 11.09 2.53
N LEU A 157 -0.06 11.16 1.33
CA LEU A 157 1.39 11.24 1.17
C LEU A 157 1.95 12.53 1.75
N GLN A 158 1.27 13.67 1.56
CA GLN A 158 1.63 14.94 2.17
C GLN A 158 1.59 14.86 3.71
N CYS A 159 0.57 14.26 4.29
CA CYS A 159 0.49 14.04 5.74
C CYS A 159 1.65 13.16 6.24
N LYS A 160 1.95 12.05 5.54
CA LYS A 160 3.09 11.18 5.88
C LYS A 160 4.42 11.93 5.79
N ASN A 161 4.61 12.75 4.76
CA ASN A 161 5.82 13.54 4.57
C ASN A 161 6.00 14.56 5.70
N LYS A 162 4.93 15.27 6.08
CA LYS A 162 4.94 16.19 7.22
C LYS A 162 5.31 15.49 8.53
N ASN A 163 4.76 14.31 8.78
CA ASN A 163 5.08 13.52 9.97
C ASN A 163 6.55 13.06 9.98
N LEU A 164 7.07 12.56 8.85
CA LEU A 164 8.48 12.18 8.73
C LEU A 164 9.41 13.38 8.90
N HIS A 165 9.03 14.54 8.38
CA HIS A 165 9.79 15.76 8.57
C HIS A 165 9.86 16.17 10.04
N GLN A 166 8.74 16.08 10.76
CA GLN A 166 8.69 16.34 12.20
C GLN A 166 9.56 15.36 12.99
N LEU A 167 9.51 14.07 12.66
CA LEU A 167 10.35 13.05 13.30
C LEU A 167 11.83 13.29 13.03
N LEU A 168 12.19 13.60 11.79
CA LEU A 168 13.57 13.94 11.44
C LEU A 168 14.05 15.17 12.21
N LYS A 169 13.17 16.16 12.41
CA LYS A 169 13.49 17.36 13.18
C LYS A 169 13.73 17.03 14.66
N SER A 170 12.89 16.20 15.28
CA SER A 170 13.10 15.77 16.68
C SER A 170 14.37 14.96 16.85
N GLU A 171 14.67 14.03 15.93
CA GLU A 171 15.91 13.24 15.97
C GLU A 171 17.15 14.14 15.82
N LYS A 172 17.12 15.14 14.93
CA LYS A 172 18.20 16.12 14.80
C LYS A 172 18.43 16.89 16.10
N ASP A 173 17.34 17.33 16.74
CA ASP A 173 17.44 18.08 17.98
C ASP A 173 17.98 17.18 19.12
N GLU A 174 17.64 15.89 19.15
CA GLU A 174 18.18 14.94 20.13
C GLU A 174 19.66 14.63 19.89
N VAL A 175 20.06 14.41 18.63
CA VAL A 175 21.48 14.26 18.26
C VAL A 175 22.27 15.50 18.68
N GLN A 176 21.74 16.70 18.46
CA GLN A 176 22.41 17.94 18.88
C GLN A 176 22.57 18.01 20.41
N LYS A 177 21.55 17.61 21.18
CA LYS A 177 21.65 17.54 22.65
C LYS A 177 22.72 16.55 23.09
N LEU A 178 22.73 15.35 22.52
CA LEU A 178 23.72 14.32 22.84
C LEU A 178 25.13 14.78 22.47
N GLN A 179 25.29 15.44 21.32
CA GLN A 179 26.57 16.02 20.91
C GLN A 179 27.06 17.07 21.91
N ASN A 180 26.17 17.93 22.41
CA ASN A 180 26.50 18.92 23.44
C ASN A 180 26.90 18.25 24.78
N ILE A 181 26.22 17.16 25.18
CA ILE A 181 26.57 16.38 26.37
C ILE A 181 27.94 15.70 26.21
N VAL A 182 28.23 15.13 25.04
CA VAL A 182 29.53 14.50 24.76
C VAL A 182 30.65 15.56 24.79
N ALA A 183 30.43 16.71 24.16
CA ALA A 183 31.38 17.81 24.18
C ALA A 183 31.65 18.32 25.60
N SER A 184 30.61 18.52 26.42
CA SER A 184 30.75 18.97 27.81
C SER A 184 31.45 17.92 28.70
N ARG A 185 31.18 16.63 28.48
CA ARG A 185 31.93 15.55 29.15
C ARG A 185 33.39 15.55 28.76
N ALA A 186 33.71 15.72 27.47
CA ALA A 186 35.08 15.77 26.99
C ALA A 186 35.86 16.94 27.62
N THR A 187 35.25 18.12 27.77
CA THR A 187 35.89 19.25 28.46
C THR A 187 36.08 18.98 29.95
N GLN A 188 35.10 18.37 30.62
CA GLN A 188 35.21 17.96 32.02
C GLN A 188 36.34 16.95 32.25
N TYR A 189 36.42 15.89 31.45
CA TYR A 189 37.49 14.90 31.52
C TYR A 189 38.87 15.52 31.29
N ASN A 190 39.00 16.43 30.32
CA ASN A 190 40.24 17.16 30.09
C ASN A 190 40.66 18.00 31.30
N HIS A 191 39.72 18.68 31.96
CA HIS A 191 40.00 19.44 33.16
C HIS A 191 40.46 18.54 34.33
N ASP A 192 39.77 17.43 34.55
CA ASP A 192 40.13 16.47 35.60
C ASP A 192 41.45 15.77 35.34
N MET A 193 41.75 15.42 34.09
CA MET A 193 43.05 14.87 33.69
C MET A 193 44.17 15.87 34.00
N LYS A 194 44.04 17.13 33.60
CA LYS A 194 45.01 18.20 33.92
C LYS A 194 45.17 18.42 35.42
N ARG A 195 44.10 18.29 36.20
CA ARG A 195 44.15 18.35 37.67
C ARG A 195 44.97 17.18 38.22
N LYS A 196 44.70 15.95 37.79
CA LYS A 196 45.44 14.75 38.21
C LYS A 196 46.91 14.81 37.82
N GLU A 197 47.21 15.29 36.62
CA GLU A 197 48.58 15.50 36.14
C GLU A 197 49.34 16.51 37.02
N ARG A 198 48.70 17.63 37.41
CA ARG A 198 49.29 18.60 38.36
C ARG A 198 49.57 17.98 39.73
N GLU A 199 48.65 17.19 40.28
CA GLU A 199 48.86 16.52 41.57
C GLU A 199 49.96 15.45 41.50
N TYR A 200 50.03 14.71 40.39
CA TYR A 200 51.11 13.76 40.12
C TYR A 200 52.47 14.46 40.04
N ASN A 201 52.56 15.60 39.34
CA ASN A 201 53.79 16.38 39.23
C ASN A 201 54.23 16.91 40.61
N LYS A 202 53.30 17.43 41.44
CA LYS A 202 53.61 17.83 42.82
C LYS A 202 54.13 16.65 43.65
N LEU A 203 53.54 15.47 43.53
CA LEU A 203 53.99 14.27 44.25
C LEU A 203 55.38 13.84 43.78
N LYS A 204 55.62 13.87 42.47
CA LYS A 204 56.90 13.59 41.85
C LYS A 204 57.97 14.56 42.36
N GLU A 205 57.69 15.86 42.42
CA GLU A 205 58.60 16.87 42.98
C GLU A 205 58.92 16.61 44.45
N ARG A 206 57.92 16.28 45.28
CA ARG A 206 58.15 15.90 46.69
C ARG A 206 59.04 14.66 46.83
N PHE A 207 58.83 13.66 45.99
CA PHE A 207 59.65 12.46 45.99
C PHE A 207 61.10 12.77 45.58
N HIS A 208 61.31 13.61 44.55
CA HIS A 208 62.65 14.07 44.17
C HIS A 208 63.30 14.88 45.30
N GLN A 209 62.57 15.79 45.95
CA GLN A 209 63.07 16.53 47.13
C GLN A 209 63.48 15.59 48.25
N LEU A 210 62.66 14.58 48.57
CA LEU A 210 63.00 13.56 49.57
C LEU A 210 64.28 12.81 49.18
N LEU A 211 64.39 12.33 47.94
CA LEU A 211 65.59 11.65 47.44
C LEU A 211 66.85 12.53 47.51
N MET A 212 66.75 13.81 47.16
CA MET A 212 67.88 14.74 47.25
C MET A 212 68.27 15.04 48.70
N ASN A 213 67.29 15.17 49.60
CA ASN A 213 67.50 15.40 51.04
C ASN A 213 68.06 14.15 51.78
N LYS A 214 67.97 12.94 51.21
CA LYS A 214 68.55 11.72 51.80
C LYS A 214 70.08 11.72 51.85
N LYS A 215 70.76 12.62 51.12
CA LYS A 215 72.23 12.67 51.11
C LYS A 215 72.83 13.29 52.37
N ASP A 216 72.08 14.09 53.14
CA ASP A 216 72.65 14.83 54.28
C ASP A 216 72.08 14.49 55.67
N LYS A 217 71.00 13.71 55.82
CA LYS A 217 70.54 13.25 57.15
C LYS A 217 69.95 11.84 57.11
N LYS A 218 70.49 10.97 57.98
CA LYS A 218 70.02 9.63 58.32
C LYS A 218 68.51 9.72 58.69
N ILE A 219 67.63 9.14 57.87
CA ILE A 219 66.19 9.04 58.18
C ILE A 219 66.03 8.02 59.31
N ALA A 220 66.25 8.46 60.55
CA ALA A 220 65.72 7.81 61.72
C ALA A 220 64.24 8.21 61.81
N MET A 221 63.34 7.23 61.92
CA MET A 221 61.99 7.48 62.40
C MET A 221 62.08 7.87 63.88
N ASP A 222 62.31 9.14 64.17
CA ASP A 222 61.97 9.69 65.48
C ASP A 222 60.48 10.01 65.48
N VAL A 223 59.68 9.16 66.15
CA VAL A 223 58.31 9.50 66.52
C VAL A 223 58.39 10.52 67.65
N LEU A 224 58.70 11.77 67.30
CA LEU A 224 58.87 12.87 68.26
C LEU A 224 57.53 13.50 68.69
N ASN A 225 56.41 12.83 68.44
CA ASN A 225 55.11 13.14 69.02
C ASN A 225 54.26 11.88 69.06
N TYR A 226 53.95 11.38 70.25
CA TYR A 226 52.77 10.54 70.43
C TYR A 226 51.57 11.32 69.90
N VAL A 227 51.06 10.99 68.71
CA VAL A 227 49.75 11.47 68.25
C VAL A 227 48.67 10.58 68.88
N GLY A 228 48.65 10.54 70.22
CA GLY A 228 47.37 10.60 70.91
C GLY A 228 46.88 12.02 70.72
N ARG A 229 46.00 12.27 69.75
CA ARG A 229 45.38 13.59 69.64
C ARG A 229 44.60 13.85 70.94
N VAL A 230 44.88 14.98 71.57
CA VAL A 230 44.08 15.60 72.64
C VAL A 230 42.68 16.04 72.17
N ASP A 231 42.28 15.74 70.93
CA ASP A 231 40.98 16.07 70.33
C ASP A 231 40.15 14.83 69.89
N GLY A 232 40.52 13.61 70.34
CA GLY A 232 39.57 12.48 70.42
C GLY A 232 38.85 11.98 69.15
N LYS A 233 39.27 12.33 67.92
CA LYS A 233 38.60 11.86 66.69
C LYS A 233 39.54 11.08 65.77
N ARG A 234 39.23 9.79 65.56
CA ARG A 234 39.84 8.94 64.52
C ARG A 234 39.35 9.36 63.14
N GLY A 235 40.17 9.13 62.11
CA GLY A 235 39.67 9.02 60.74
C GLY A 235 38.53 8.00 60.73
N ALA A 236 37.39 8.34 60.12
CA ALA A 236 36.20 7.51 60.11
C ALA A 236 36.51 6.18 59.41
N TRP A 237 36.89 5.18 60.20
CA TRP A 237 36.71 3.78 59.82
C TRP A 237 35.23 3.58 59.49
N ARG A 238 34.94 2.67 58.54
CA ARG A 238 33.59 2.16 58.26
C ARG A 238 32.84 2.06 59.59
N THR A 239 31.98 3.03 59.85
CA THR A 239 31.22 3.10 61.09
C THR A 239 29.92 2.40 60.78
N GLY A 240 29.32 1.70 61.75
CA GLY A 240 28.02 1.04 61.52
C GLY A 240 26.97 1.99 60.93
N LYS A 241 27.10 3.31 61.12
CA LYS A 241 26.27 4.34 60.46
C LYS A 241 26.48 4.46 58.94
N THR A 242 27.70 4.29 58.44
CA THR A 242 27.98 4.32 56.98
C THR A 242 27.57 3.01 56.30
N GLU A 243 27.76 1.87 56.97
CA GLU A 243 27.29 0.58 56.46
C GLU A 243 25.76 0.47 56.51
N ALA A 244 25.12 0.89 57.60
CA ALA A 244 23.66 0.96 57.69
C ALA A 244 23.06 1.89 56.62
N ARG A 245 23.72 3.00 56.30
CA ARG A 245 23.28 3.89 55.21
C ARG A 245 23.42 3.23 53.83
N ASN A 246 24.51 2.51 53.59
CA ASN A 246 24.70 1.78 52.33
C ASN A 246 23.72 0.60 52.20
N GLU A 247 23.43 -0.09 53.30
CA GLU A 247 22.41 -1.14 53.37
C GLU A 247 21.01 -0.57 53.16
N GLU A 248 20.69 0.57 53.76
CA GLU A 248 19.43 1.30 53.54
C GLU A 248 19.28 1.72 52.07
N GLU A 249 20.34 2.24 51.44
CA GLU A 249 20.35 2.57 50.02
C GLU A 249 20.18 1.32 49.13
N MET A 250 20.77 0.19 49.52
CA MET A 250 20.60 -1.10 48.83
C MET A 250 19.17 -1.65 48.98
N TYR A 251 18.60 -1.66 50.18
CA TYR A 251 17.21 -2.09 50.42
C TYR A 251 16.22 -1.18 49.68
N LYS A 252 16.49 0.13 49.64
CA LYS A 252 15.69 1.10 48.88
C LYS A 252 15.76 0.84 47.37
N ALA A 253 16.94 0.52 46.84
CA ALA A 253 17.08 0.13 45.44
C ALA A 253 16.30 -1.15 45.13
N LEU A 254 16.42 -2.17 45.98
CA LEU A 254 15.70 -3.44 45.83
C LEU A 254 14.18 -3.25 45.89
N LEU A 255 13.68 -2.44 46.85
CA LEU A 255 12.26 -2.09 46.96
C LEU A 255 11.76 -1.38 45.70
N ASN A 256 12.52 -0.42 45.18
CA ASN A 256 12.15 0.30 43.97
C ASN A 256 12.09 -0.62 42.75
N ASP A 257 13.02 -1.57 42.62
CA ASP A 257 13.00 -2.58 41.55
C ASP A 257 11.76 -3.49 41.68
N TYR A 258 11.38 -3.90 42.90
CA TYR A 258 10.15 -4.67 43.13
C TYR A 258 8.89 -3.85 42.81
N GLU A 259 8.82 -2.58 43.21
CA GLU A 259 7.72 -1.69 42.87
C GLU A 259 7.61 -1.47 41.37
N GLN A 260 8.73 -1.31 40.66
CA GLN A 260 8.76 -1.19 39.21
C GLN A 260 8.28 -2.48 38.54
N ARG A 261 8.73 -3.65 39.02
CA ARG A 261 8.27 -4.95 38.54
C ARG A 261 6.77 -5.14 38.76
N GLN A 262 6.26 -4.74 39.93
CA GLN A 262 4.83 -4.81 40.24
C GLN A 262 4.01 -3.90 39.33
N LYS A 263 4.47 -2.66 39.09
CA LYS A 263 3.82 -1.73 38.14
C LYS A 263 3.80 -2.31 36.73
N GLN A 264 4.91 -2.89 36.27
CA GLN A 264 4.99 -3.54 34.96
C GLN A 264 4.00 -4.72 34.85
N LEU A 265 3.94 -5.59 35.86
CA LEU A 265 2.98 -6.69 35.90
C LEU A 265 1.52 -6.22 35.88
N LEU A 266 1.20 -5.12 36.58
CA LEU A 266 -0.14 -4.54 36.55
C LEU A 266 -0.53 -4.02 35.16
N VAL A 267 0.41 -3.40 34.44
CA VAL A 267 0.21 -2.95 33.05
C VAL A 267 0.01 -4.14 32.12
N GLU A 268 0.89 -5.14 32.17
CA GLU A 268 0.78 -6.36 31.37
C GLU A 268 -0.55 -7.09 31.66
N ASN A 269 -0.99 -7.16 32.91
CA ASN A 269 -2.27 -7.76 33.28
C ASN A 269 -3.46 -6.97 32.71
N ALA A 270 -3.39 -5.63 32.69
CA ALA A 270 -4.42 -4.79 32.08
C ALA A 270 -4.47 -4.98 30.55
N GLU A 271 -3.33 -5.12 29.88
CA GLU A 271 -3.24 -5.42 28.44
C GLU A 271 -3.79 -6.81 28.11
N LEU A 272 -3.44 -7.83 28.89
CA LEU A 272 -3.98 -9.18 28.75
C LEU A 272 -5.51 -9.19 28.93
N LYS A 273 -6.04 -8.44 29.91
CA LYS A 273 -7.50 -8.28 30.08
C LYS A 273 -8.14 -7.63 28.85
N LYS A 274 -7.53 -6.60 28.26
CA LYS A 274 -8.04 -5.97 27.02
C LYS A 274 -8.03 -6.94 25.84
N LEU A 275 -6.93 -7.65 25.62
CA LEU A 275 -6.80 -8.62 24.54
C LEU A 275 -7.82 -9.75 24.69
N LEU A 276 -8.05 -10.21 25.91
CA LEU A 276 -9.05 -11.22 26.21
C LEU A 276 -10.49 -10.74 25.94
N GLN A 277 -10.83 -9.50 26.33
CA GLN A 277 -12.15 -8.92 26.02
C GLN A 277 -12.34 -8.72 24.51
N GLN A 278 -11.27 -8.35 23.80
CA GLN A 278 -11.28 -8.24 22.34
C GLN A 278 -11.52 -9.61 21.69
N MET A 279 -10.81 -10.65 22.11
CA MET A 279 -11.01 -12.01 21.61
C MET A 279 -12.43 -12.52 21.93
N LYS A 280 -12.97 -12.22 23.11
CA LYS A 280 -14.38 -12.51 23.45
C LYS A 280 -15.34 -11.82 22.48
N LYS A 281 -15.11 -10.53 22.17
CA LYS A 281 -15.93 -9.76 21.23
C LYS A 281 -15.88 -10.35 19.82
N GLU A 282 -14.69 -10.74 19.36
CA GLU A 282 -14.51 -11.38 18.05
C GLU A 282 -15.21 -12.73 17.97
N ILE A 283 -15.07 -13.58 19.00
CA ILE A 283 -15.80 -14.86 19.08
C ILE A 283 -17.32 -14.63 19.05
N ILE A 284 -17.84 -13.65 19.80
CA ILE A 284 -19.27 -13.30 19.77
C ILE A 284 -19.69 -12.83 18.37
N SER A 285 -18.85 -12.07 17.67
CA SER A 285 -19.16 -11.59 16.31
C SER A 285 -19.18 -12.69 15.24
N LEU A 286 -18.46 -13.80 15.48
CA LEU A 286 -18.43 -14.96 14.59
C LEU A 286 -19.57 -15.96 14.86
N LEU A 287 -20.26 -15.83 15.99
CA LEU A 287 -21.46 -16.63 16.29
C LEU A 287 -22.68 -16.00 15.60
N PRO A 288 -23.62 -16.82 15.10
CA PRO A 288 -24.86 -16.29 14.54
C PRO A 288 -25.60 -15.42 15.57
N PRO A 289 -26.23 -14.31 15.17
CA PRO A 289 -27.10 -13.56 16.07
C PRO A 289 -28.18 -14.51 16.59
N GLN A 290 -28.14 -14.77 17.90
CA GLN A 290 -29.14 -15.55 18.60
C GLN A 290 -30.48 -14.85 18.36
N LYS A 291 -31.29 -15.38 17.45
CA LYS A 291 -32.65 -14.89 17.19
C LYS A 291 -33.45 -15.07 18.48
N GLN A 292 -33.50 -14.04 19.31
CA GLN A 292 -34.51 -13.93 20.34
C GLN A 292 -35.86 -13.85 19.62
N LYS A 293 -36.65 -14.92 19.74
CA LYS A 293 -38.05 -14.89 19.30
C LYS A 293 -38.79 -13.86 20.16
N PRO A 294 -39.63 -12.99 19.58
CA PRO A 294 -40.51 -12.12 20.34
C PRO A 294 -41.47 -12.97 21.18
N LYS A 295 -41.56 -12.66 22.47
CA LYS A 295 -42.49 -13.28 23.42
C LYS A 295 -43.88 -12.69 23.15
N GLU A 296 -44.72 -13.41 22.41
CA GLU A 296 -46.18 -13.17 22.36
C GLU A 296 -46.84 -13.82 23.59
N LYS A 297 -47.81 -13.10 24.17
CA LYS A 297 -48.58 -13.49 25.36
C LYS A 297 -49.72 -14.44 24.98
N THR A 298 -50.01 -15.43 25.83
CA THR A 298 -51.38 -15.94 26.01
C THR A 298 -51.50 -16.62 27.38
N GLU A 299 -52.58 -16.29 28.08
CA GLU A 299 -53.00 -16.81 29.39
C GLU A 299 -53.70 -18.18 29.29
N ASP A 300 -53.72 -18.87 30.44
CA ASP A 300 -54.63 -19.91 30.94
C ASP A 300 -54.69 -21.31 30.28
N ASP A 301 -54.19 -22.35 30.98
CA ASP A 301 -54.99 -23.21 31.91
C ASP A 301 -54.28 -24.56 32.21
N ASN A 302 -54.25 -24.91 33.51
CA ASN A 302 -54.07 -26.20 34.21
C ASN A 302 -52.96 -27.24 33.87
N GLY A 303 -52.16 -27.56 34.92
CA GLY A 303 -52.01 -28.95 35.37
C GLY A 303 -50.62 -29.63 35.40
N THR A 304 -49.87 -29.42 36.50
CA THR A 304 -49.22 -30.49 37.30
C THR A 304 -47.91 -31.18 36.80
N VAL A 305 -46.78 -30.71 37.37
CA VAL A 305 -45.68 -31.47 38.06
C VAL A 305 -44.40 -31.90 37.28
N LEU A 306 -43.29 -31.27 37.75
CA LEU A 306 -41.87 -31.69 37.83
C LEU A 306 -41.00 -31.77 36.56
N SER A 307 -40.21 -30.72 36.31
CA SER A 307 -38.74 -30.83 36.28
C SER A 307 -38.08 -29.45 36.32
N ASP A 308 -37.26 -29.26 37.35
CA ASP A 308 -36.46 -28.09 37.74
C ASP A 308 -35.47 -27.65 36.63
N MET A 309 -35.80 -26.58 35.91
CA MET A 309 -34.95 -25.85 34.97
C MET A 309 -35.34 -24.37 35.02
N GLU A 310 -34.76 -23.62 35.95
CA GLU A 310 -34.83 -22.16 35.96
C GLU A 310 -33.53 -21.59 35.35
N GLU A 311 -33.60 -21.17 34.08
CA GLU A 311 -32.73 -20.12 33.54
C GLU A 311 -33.39 -18.77 33.88
N ASP A 312 -32.84 -18.07 34.87
CA ASP A 312 -33.13 -16.67 35.15
C ASP A 312 -32.48 -15.74 34.10
N PRO A 313 -33.26 -14.98 33.31
CA PRO A 313 -32.75 -14.02 32.35
C PRO A 313 -32.86 -12.61 32.95
N GLY A 314 -31.88 -12.18 33.75
CA GLY A 314 -32.14 -11.00 34.59
C GLY A 314 -31.02 -10.24 35.26
N GLU A 315 -29.72 -10.32 34.92
CA GLU A 315 -28.75 -9.35 35.45
C GLU A 315 -27.68 -8.93 34.42
N ALA A 316 -28.08 -8.02 33.53
CA ALA A 316 -27.16 -6.98 33.09
C ALA A 316 -27.11 -5.93 34.22
N ASN A 317 -25.90 -5.63 34.68
CA ASN A 317 -25.57 -4.55 35.63
C ASN A 317 -25.65 -4.90 37.13
N LYS A 318 -24.61 -5.56 37.65
CA LYS A 318 -24.13 -5.32 39.01
C LYS A 318 -22.62 -5.54 39.13
N GLU A 319 -21.97 -4.43 39.38
CA GLU A 319 -20.58 -4.17 39.68
C GLU A 319 -20.12 -4.82 41.02
N ASN A 320 -20.41 -6.11 41.22
CA ASN A 320 -20.02 -6.87 42.42
C ASN A 320 -19.20 -8.13 42.06
N VAL A 321 -18.25 -7.97 41.13
CA VAL A 321 -17.26 -9.01 40.73
C VAL A 321 -15.89 -8.67 41.33
N TRP A 322 -15.87 -8.02 42.49
CA TRP A 322 -14.61 -7.66 43.16
C TRP A 322 -14.22 -8.61 44.30
N GLU A 323 -14.94 -9.73 44.45
CA GLU A 323 -14.68 -10.72 45.52
C GLU A 323 -14.70 -12.18 45.02
N LEU A 324 -14.62 -12.39 43.71
CA LEU A 324 -14.39 -13.72 43.15
C LEU A 324 -12.87 -13.91 43.02
N SER A 325 -12.33 -14.94 43.68
CA SER A 325 -10.90 -15.28 43.56
C SER A 325 -10.50 -15.34 42.08
N CYS A 326 -9.27 -14.93 41.73
CA CYS A 326 -8.79 -15.01 40.34
C CYS A 326 -8.99 -16.42 39.74
N GLU A 327 -8.93 -17.46 40.58
CA GLU A 327 -9.25 -18.84 40.23
C GLU A 327 -10.70 -18.99 39.72
N THR A 328 -11.68 -18.40 40.40
CA THR A 328 -13.10 -18.53 40.04
C THR A 328 -13.43 -17.81 38.73
N VAL A 329 -12.86 -16.62 38.51
CA VAL A 329 -13.01 -15.89 37.24
C VAL A 329 -12.32 -16.63 36.09
N ARG A 330 -11.15 -17.23 36.35
CA ARG A 330 -10.44 -18.08 35.38
C ARG A 330 -11.24 -19.33 35.03
N GLU A 331 -11.86 -19.98 36.02
CA GLU A 331 -12.67 -21.18 35.85
C GLU A 331 -13.93 -20.89 35.03
N GLN A 332 -14.66 -19.81 35.35
CA GLN A 332 -15.85 -19.39 34.61
C GLN A 332 -15.53 -19.06 33.15
N LEU A 333 -14.41 -18.36 32.90
CA LEU A 333 -13.95 -18.06 31.56
C LEU A 333 -13.55 -19.32 30.79
N ALA A 334 -12.78 -20.22 31.42
CA ALA A 334 -12.38 -21.48 30.82
C ALA A 334 -13.61 -22.34 30.45
N ASN A 335 -14.62 -22.36 31.32
CA ASN A 335 -15.88 -23.06 31.07
C ASN A 335 -16.68 -22.42 29.93
N SER A 336 -16.68 -21.08 29.83
CA SER A 336 -17.29 -20.36 28.72
C SER A 336 -16.61 -20.70 27.38
N ILE A 337 -15.28 -20.67 27.33
CA ILE A 337 -14.51 -21.02 26.12
C ILE A 337 -14.73 -22.49 25.75
N ARG A 338 -14.71 -23.41 26.73
CA ARG A 338 -15.03 -24.83 26.49
C ARG A 338 -16.45 -25.03 25.94
N LYS A 339 -17.43 -24.25 26.41
CA LYS A 339 -18.81 -24.30 25.89
C LYS A 339 -18.86 -23.81 24.44
N GLN A 340 -18.21 -22.68 24.14
CA GLN A 340 -18.10 -22.13 22.78
C GLN A 340 -17.39 -23.10 21.82
N TRP A 341 -16.30 -23.72 22.26
CA TRP A 341 -15.56 -24.71 21.48
C TRP A 341 -16.41 -25.95 21.17
N ARG A 342 -17.19 -26.45 22.15
CA ARG A 342 -18.12 -27.57 21.91
C ARG A 342 -19.19 -27.23 20.89
N MET A 343 -19.75 -26.02 20.93
CA MET A 343 -20.75 -25.59 19.93
C MET A 343 -20.15 -25.51 18.53
N LEU A 344 -18.94 -24.94 18.40
CA LEU A 344 -18.23 -24.89 17.12
C LEU A 344 -17.89 -26.29 16.60
N LYS A 345 -17.37 -27.17 17.46
CA LYS A 345 -17.04 -28.55 17.09
C LYS A 345 -18.28 -29.29 16.57
N ASN A 346 -19.40 -29.19 17.27
CA ASN A 346 -20.66 -29.80 16.84
C ASN A 346 -21.16 -29.22 15.51
N HIS A 347 -20.99 -27.91 15.29
CA HIS A 347 -21.38 -27.30 14.02
C HIS A 347 -20.53 -27.80 12.85
N VAL A 348 -19.22 -27.93 13.06
CA VAL A 348 -18.29 -28.48 12.06
C VAL A 348 -18.58 -29.96 11.78
N GLU A 349 -18.81 -30.77 12.81
CA GLU A 349 -19.23 -32.17 12.64
C GLU A 349 -20.58 -32.28 11.90
N ASN A 350 -21.54 -31.38 12.15
CA ASN A 350 -22.80 -31.37 11.43
C ASN A 350 -22.63 -30.99 9.94
N LEU A 351 -21.71 -30.08 9.62
CA LEU A 351 -21.38 -29.74 8.24
C LEU A 351 -20.68 -30.92 7.54
N ASP A 352 -19.76 -31.59 8.23
CA ASP A 352 -19.06 -32.78 7.73
C ASP A 352 -20.03 -33.95 7.48
N ASN A 353 -20.97 -34.17 8.40
CA ASN A 353 -22.04 -35.15 8.24
C ASN A 353 -23.02 -34.79 7.11
N GLN A 354 -23.28 -33.50 6.87
CA GLN A 354 -24.08 -33.05 5.71
C GLN A 354 -23.36 -33.34 4.38
N VAL A 355 -22.07 -33.08 4.30
CA VAL A 355 -21.25 -33.39 3.11
C VAL A 355 -21.15 -34.90 2.90
N SER A 356 -21.12 -35.68 3.98
CA SER A 356 -21.12 -37.15 3.95
C SER A 356 -22.46 -37.73 3.52
N HIS A 357 -23.59 -37.15 3.94
CA HIS A 357 -24.94 -37.60 3.56
C HIS A 357 -25.25 -37.38 2.08
N VAL A 358 -24.61 -36.41 1.42
CA VAL A 358 -24.70 -36.20 -0.04
C VAL A 358 -24.04 -37.35 -0.84
N HIS A 359 -23.16 -38.14 -0.23
CA HIS A 359 -22.48 -39.25 -0.90
C HIS A 359 -23.07 -40.64 -0.64
N SER A 360 -24.01 -40.83 0.30
CA SER A 360 -24.37 -42.20 0.76
C SER A 360 -25.87 -42.53 0.95
N GLY A 361 -26.82 -41.66 0.60
CA GLY A 361 -28.20 -42.14 0.53
C GLY A 361 -29.29 -41.10 0.38
N SER A 362 -29.83 -40.98 -0.83
CA SER A 362 -31.28 -40.99 -1.11
C SER A 362 -31.46 -40.54 -2.56
N LEU A 363 -31.74 -41.53 -3.41
CA LEU A 363 -32.11 -41.38 -4.81
C LEU A 363 -33.52 -40.79 -4.85
N HIS A 364 -33.65 -39.48 -4.64
CA HIS A 364 -34.86 -38.76 -4.96
C HIS A 364 -34.71 -38.13 -6.34
N ASN A 365 -35.31 -38.80 -7.31
CA ASN A 365 -35.49 -38.39 -8.71
C ASN A 365 -35.96 -36.94 -8.84
N LYS A 366 -35.03 -35.99 -8.95
CA LYS A 366 -35.31 -34.68 -9.56
C LYS A 366 -34.12 -33.97 -10.17
N ASP A 367 -32.88 -34.37 -9.84
CA ASP A 367 -31.67 -33.78 -10.41
C ASP A 367 -30.74 -34.84 -11.02
N THR A 368 -31.29 -35.78 -11.78
CA THR A 368 -30.51 -36.69 -12.63
C THR A 368 -31.01 -36.53 -14.05
N ILE A 369 -30.29 -35.71 -14.83
CA ILE A 369 -30.58 -35.43 -16.24
C ILE A 369 -30.71 -36.76 -16.99
N SER A 370 -31.82 -36.98 -17.69
CA SER A 370 -32.03 -38.19 -18.49
C SER A 370 -30.89 -38.33 -19.50
N ARG A 371 -30.47 -39.56 -19.81
CA ARG A 371 -29.41 -39.80 -20.81
C ARG A 371 -29.72 -39.11 -22.15
N GLU A 372 -30.99 -39.03 -22.49
CA GLU A 372 -31.48 -38.38 -23.72
C GLU A 372 -31.41 -36.84 -23.64
N ASP A 373 -31.69 -36.25 -22.48
CA ASP A 373 -31.50 -34.81 -22.24
C ASP A 373 -30.01 -34.43 -22.31
N HIS A 374 -29.12 -35.32 -21.84
CA HIS A 374 -27.68 -35.13 -21.96
C HIS A 374 -27.21 -35.18 -23.43
N GLU A 375 -27.78 -36.09 -24.23
CA GLU A 375 -27.44 -36.22 -25.65
C GLU A 375 -27.90 -34.99 -26.46
N LEU A 376 -29.12 -34.50 -26.18
CA LEU A 376 -29.62 -33.25 -26.76
C LEU A 376 -28.79 -32.03 -26.34
N GLU A 377 -28.35 -31.97 -25.09
CA GLU A 377 -27.49 -30.89 -24.61
C GLU A 377 -26.10 -30.95 -25.25
N VAL A 378 -25.56 -32.14 -25.48
CA VAL A 378 -24.29 -32.32 -26.22
C VAL A 378 -24.43 -31.85 -27.67
N GLU A 379 -25.53 -32.18 -28.35
CA GLU A 379 -25.78 -31.73 -29.73
C GLU A 379 -25.97 -30.20 -29.81
N ARG A 380 -26.65 -29.62 -28.80
CA ARG A 380 -26.80 -28.17 -28.63
C ARG A 380 -25.45 -27.49 -28.45
N LEU A 381 -24.62 -27.98 -27.53
CA LEU A 381 -23.28 -27.45 -27.27
C LEU A 381 -22.36 -27.62 -28.49
N GLN A 382 -22.46 -28.72 -29.22
CA GLN A 382 -21.70 -28.90 -30.47
C GLN A 382 -22.08 -27.86 -31.53
N SER A 383 -23.37 -27.56 -31.65
CA SER A 383 -23.88 -26.53 -32.56
C SER A 383 -23.40 -25.13 -32.16
N GLU A 384 -23.42 -24.81 -30.85
CA GLU A 384 -22.88 -23.54 -30.33
C GLU A 384 -21.37 -23.43 -30.55
N ILE A 385 -20.60 -24.51 -30.30
CA ILE A 385 -19.16 -24.54 -30.58
C ILE A 385 -18.89 -24.32 -32.06
N HIS A 386 -19.70 -24.91 -32.95
CA HIS A 386 -19.59 -24.68 -34.39
C HIS A 386 -19.85 -23.21 -34.75
N GLN A 387 -20.90 -22.61 -34.19
CA GLN A 387 -21.22 -21.20 -34.40
C GLN A 387 -20.12 -20.27 -33.86
N CYS A 388 -19.57 -20.56 -32.68
CA CYS A 388 -18.43 -19.83 -32.13
C CYS A 388 -17.20 -19.94 -33.04
N LYS A 389 -16.93 -21.12 -33.63
CA LYS A 389 -15.82 -21.29 -34.58
C LYS A 389 -16.01 -20.43 -35.83
N GLU A 390 -17.22 -20.37 -36.39
CA GLU A 390 -17.51 -19.52 -37.54
C GLU A 390 -17.43 -18.02 -37.18
N MET A 391 -17.86 -17.62 -35.98
CA MET A 391 -17.64 -16.28 -35.45
C MET A 391 -16.15 -15.94 -35.31
N ILE A 392 -15.34 -16.87 -34.79
CA ILE A 392 -13.89 -16.64 -34.67
C ILE A 392 -13.25 -16.48 -36.04
N LYS A 393 -13.64 -17.29 -37.03
CA LYS A 393 -13.14 -17.16 -38.41
C LYS A 393 -13.52 -15.82 -39.03
N THR A 394 -14.76 -15.37 -38.85
CA THR A 394 -15.21 -14.06 -39.36
C THR A 394 -14.53 -12.90 -38.65
N GLN A 395 -14.32 -12.98 -37.33
CA GLN A 395 -13.52 -12.00 -36.56
C GLN A 395 -12.06 -11.97 -37.02
N GLN A 396 -11.45 -13.13 -37.25
CA GLN A 396 -10.08 -13.22 -37.80
C GLN A 396 -9.99 -12.62 -39.20
N HIS A 397 -10.96 -12.88 -40.07
CA HIS A 397 -11.03 -12.25 -41.39
C HIS A 397 -11.17 -10.72 -41.26
N LEU A 398 -12.02 -10.23 -40.36
CA LEU A 398 -12.23 -8.79 -40.17
C LEU A 398 -10.96 -8.09 -39.63
N LEU A 399 -10.26 -8.73 -38.69
CA LEU A 399 -8.96 -8.26 -38.19
C LEU A 399 -7.90 -8.24 -39.29
N GLN A 400 -7.83 -9.30 -40.11
CA GLN A 400 -6.93 -9.37 -41.25
C GLN A 400 -7.25 -8.24 -42.24
N GLN A 401 -8.52 -7.98 -42.49
CA GLN A 401 -9.00 -6.90 -43.36
C GLN A 401 -8.65 -5.52 -42.79
N GLN A 402 -8.76 -5.31 -41.48
CA GLN A 402 -8.36 -4.06 -40.81
C GLN A 402 -6.85 -3.82 -40.86
N LEU A 403 -6.04 -4.88 -40.78
CA LEU A 403 -4.57 -4.79 -40.91
C LEU A 403 -4.12 -4.54 -42.35
N THR A 404 -4.90 -4.99 -43.34
CA THR A 404 -4.63 -4.73 -44.78
C THR A 404 -5.32 -3.50 -45.33
N SER A 405 -6.25 -2.90 -44.57
CA SER A 405 -6.87 -1.62 -44.90
C SER A 405 -5.84 -0.52 -44.68
N PRO A 406 -5.67 0.45 -45.59
CA PRO A 406 -4.80 1.59 -45.35
C PRO A 406 -5.44 2.43 -44.23
N CYS A 407 -5.10 2.12 -42.99
CA CYS A 407 -5.41 2.94 -41.82
C CYS A 407 -4.42 4.12 -41.84
N ASP A 408 -4.90 5.32 -41.49
CA ASP A 408 -4.08 6.55 -41.48
C ASP A 408 -2.74 6.31 -40.78
N ASP A 409 -1.64 6.39 -41.54
CA ASP A 409 -0.25 6.21 -41.07
C ASP A 409 0.05 7.05 -39.82
N ASP A 410 -0.61 8.20 -39.67
CA ASP A 410 -0.46 9.11 -38.54
C ASP A 410 -0.88 8.49 -37.20
N THR A 411 -1.93 7.65 -37.20
CA THR A 411 -2.42 7.02 -35.97
C THR A 411 -1.52 5.86 -35.54
N ASN A 412 -1.02 5.08 -36.51
CA ASN A 412 -0.02 4.04 -36.26
C ASN A 412 1.31 4.64 -35.80
N MET A 413 1.73 5.75 -36.39
CA MET A 413 2.95 6.46 -35.98
C MET A 413 2.84 6.98 -34.55
N LEU A 414 1.70 7.56 -34.15
CA LEU A 414 1.49 8.04 -32.78
C LEU A 414 1.52 6.91 -31.74
N LEU A 415 0.86 5.78 -32.01
CA LEU A 415 0.88 4.62 -31.12
C LEU A 415 2.28 4.01 -30.99
N GLN A 416 3.02 3.96 -32.09
CA GLN A 416 4.40 3.48 -32.10
C GLN A 416 5.33 4.45 -31.35
N ASP A 417 5.10 5.76 -31.44
CA ASP A 417 5.85 6.77 -30.70
C ASP A 417 5.55 6.71 -29.19
N CYS A 418 4.29 6.45 -28.80
CA CYS A 418 3.92 6.19 -27.40
C CYS A 418 4.62 4.96 -26.83
N TYR A 419 4.66 3.85 -27.59
CA TYR A 419 5.35 2.63 -27.17
C TYR A 419 6.87 2.82 -27.04
N LEU A 420 7.49 3.52 -27.99
CA LEU A 420 8.92 3.86 -27.94
C LEU A 420 9.25 4.78 -26.76
N LEU A 421 8.33 5.68 -26.38
CA LEU A 421 8.50 6.54 -25.23
C LEU A 421 8.47 5.76 -23.91
N GLU A 422 7.53 4.83 -23.77
CA GLU A 422 7.42 3.95 -22.60
C GLU A 422 8.66 3.05 -22.46
N GLU A 423 9.11 2.45 -23.57
CA GLU A 423 10.32 1.62 -23.62
C GLU A 423 11.56 2.43 -23.23
N LYS A 424 11.68 3.68 -23.72
CA LYS A 424 12.77 4.60 -23.37
C LYS A 424 12.74 4.99 -21.90
N GLU A 425 11.57 5.20 -21.32
CA GLU A 425 11.42 5.52 -19.90
C GLU A 425 11.78 4.31 -19.02
N ARG A 426 11.30 3.11 -19.36
CA ARG A 426 11.67 1.87 -18.68
C ARG A 426 13.18 1.64 -18.70
N LEU A 427 13.80 1.79 -19.88
CA LEU A 427 15.24 1.61 -20.02
C LEU A 427 16.03 2.63 -19.20
N LYS A 428 15.52 3.87 -19.07
CA LYS A 428 16.13 4.91 -18.22
C LYS A 428 16.05 4.56 -16.74
N GLU A 429 14.97 3.92 -16.29
CA GLU A 429 14.82 3.42 -14.92
C GLU A 429 15.76 2.26 -14.64
N GLU A 430 15.84 1.27 -15.53
CA GLU A 430 16.80 0.18 -15.45
C GLU A 430 18.24 0.71 -15.37
N TRP A 431 18.58 1.70 -16.20
CA TRP A 431 19.90 2.34 -16.18
C TRP A 431 20.20 3.08 -14.87
N LYS A 432 19.19 3.67 -14.22
CA LYS A 432 19.33 4.26 -12.89
C LYS A 432 19.60 3.17 -11.85
N LEU A 433 18.86 2.05 -11.90
CA LEU A 433 19.04 0.93 -11.01
C LEU A 433 20.46 0.33 -11.14
N PHE A 434 20.93 0.12 -12.36
CA PHE A 434 22.30 -0.34 -12.62
C PHE A 434 23.36 0.61 -12.07
N ARG A 435 23.17 1.93 -12.19
CA ARG A 435 24.08 2.92 -11.59
C ARG A 435 24.08 2.86 -10.06
N GLU A 436 22.91 2.71 -9.45
CA GLU A 436 22.79 2.59 -8.00
C GLU A 436 23.47 1.31 -7.49
N GLN A 437 23.26 0.18 -8.18
CA GLN A 437 23.94 -1.08 -7.88
C GLN A 437 25.46 -0.94 -8.01
N LYS A 438 25.96 -0.33 -9.08
CA LYS A 438 27.40 -0.09 -9.25
C LYS A 438 27.97 0.74 -8.10
N LYS A 439 27.24 1.78 -7.66
CA LYS A 439 27.62 2.60 -6.50
C LYS A 439 27.58 1.81 -5.19
N ASN A 440 26.65 0.88 -5.02
CA ASN A 440 26.60 -0.02 -3.86
C ASN A 440 27.82 -0.93 -3.82
N PHE A 441 28.13 -1.61 -4.92
CA PHE A 441 29.30 -2.46 -5.01
C PHE A 441 30.59 -1.68 -4.75
N GLU A 442 30.70 -0.43 -5.22
CA GLU A 442 31.84 0.43 -4.93
C GLU A 442 31.97 0.74 -3.42
N ARG A 443 30.84 0.98 -2.73
CA ARG A 443 30.80 1.22 -1.28
C ARG A 443 31.15 -0.04 -0.50
N GLU A 444 30.58 -1.18 -0.86
CA GLU A 444 30.88 -2.47 -0.26
C GLU A 444 32.36 -2.81 -0.44
N ARG A 445 32.90 -2.64 -1.64
CA ARG A 445 34.32 -2.86 -1.94
C ARG A 445 35.23 -2.00 -1.05
N LYS A 446 34.90 -0.72 -0.85
CA LYS A 446 35.63 0.15 0.10
C LYS A 446 35.50 -0.36 1.54
N SER A 447 34.29 -0.70 1.97
CA SER A 447 34.03 -1.24 3.32
C SER A 447 34.82 -2.52 3.59
N PHE A 448 34.87 -3.45 2.63
CA PHE A 448 35.65 -4.69 2.75
C PHE A 448 37.16 -4.41 2.79
N THR A 449 37.63 -3.46 1.99
CA THR A 449 39.04 -3.05 1.98
C THR A 449 39.43 -2.45 3.32
N ASP A 450 38.63 -1.54 3.87
CA ASP A 450 38.87 -0.91 5.17
C ASP A 450 38.82 -1.93 6.31
N ALA A 451 37.88 -2.88 6.27
CA ALA A 451 37.80 -3.97 7.23
C ALA A 451 39.04 -4.87 7.18
N ALA A 452 39.55 -5.20 5.98
CA ALA A 452 40.76 -5.98 5.81
C ALA A 452 42.00 -5.25 6.34
N ILE A 453 42.13 -3.94 6.07
CA ILE A 453 43.21 -3.10 6.61
C ILE A 453 43.14 -3.09 8.13
N ARG A 454 41.95 -2.86 8.70
CA ARG A 454 41.74 -2.82 10.14
C ARG A 454 42.10 -4.15 10.82
N LEU A 455 41.64 -5.27 10.27
CA LEU A 455 42.01 -6.61 10.76
C LEU A 455 43.52 -6.85 10.66
N GLY A 456 44.17 -6.35 9.61
CA GLY A 456 45.62 -6.39 9.47
C GLY A 456 46.35 -5.63 10.60
N LEU A 457 45.86 -4.44 10.94
CA LEU A 457 46.40 -3.65 12.05
C LEU A 457 46.17 -4.32 13.41
N GLU A 458 44.97 -4.86 13.66
CA GLU A 458 44.64 -5.58 14.89
C GLU A 458 45.48 -6.86 15.04
N ARG A 459 45.69 -7.62 13.96
CA ARG A 459 46.59 -8.79 13.95
C ARG A 459 48.03 -8.39 14.26
N LYS A 460 48.53 -7.32 13.64
CA LYS A 460 49.89 -6.82 13.90
C LYS A 460 50.06 -6.41 15.37
N ALA A 461 49.12 -5.66 15.93
CA ALA A 461 49.13 -5.28 17.33
C ALA A 461 49.13 -6.51 18.26
N PHE A 462 48.31 -7.53 17.95
CA PHE A 462 48.28 -8.77 18.72
C PHE A 462 49.62 -9.56 18.64
N GLU A 463 50.27 -9.58 17.47
CA GLU A 463 51.59 -10.20 17.32
C GLU A 463 52.68 -9.44 18.09
N GLU A 464 52.63 -8.10 18.09
CA GLU A 464 53.50 -7.24 18.89
C GLU A 464 53.30 -7.49 20.40
N ASP A 465 52.06 -7.55 20.88
CA ASP A 465 51.72 -7.87 22.27
C ASP A 465 52.20 -9.28 22.66
N ARG A 466 52.00 -10.27 21.78
CA ARG A 466 52.52 -11.64 21.98
C ARG A 466 54.04 -11.65 22.04
N GLY A 467 54.71 -10.88 21.18
CA GLY A 467 56.16 -10.72 21.17
C GLY A 467 56.68 -10.05 22.45
N ALA A 468 56.02 -8.99 22.90
CA ALA A 468 56.32 -8.30 24.16
C ALA A 468 56.12 -9.22 25.37
N TRP A 469 55.04 -10.01 25.36
CA TRP A 469 54.76 -11.02 26.38
C TRP A 469 55.84 -12.11 26.41
N LEU A 470 56.20 -12.68 25.26
CA LEU A 470 57.29 -13.66 25.16
C LEU A 470 58.63 -13.08 25.63
N LYS A 471 58.94 -11.84 25.24
CA LYS A 471 60.14 -11.13 25.69
C LYS A 471 60.14 -10.95 27.21
N GLN A 472 59.00 -10.59 27.81
CA GLN A 472 58.85 -10.49 29.26
C GLN A 472 59.02 -11.86 29.94
N GLN A 473 58.45 -12.92 29.38
CA GLN A 473 58.63 -14.29 29.87
C GLN A 473 60.12 -14.70 29.84
N PHE A 474 60.81 -14.49 28.71
CA PHE A 474 62.24 -14.79 28.60
C PHE A 474 63.08 -13.99 29.61
N LEU A 475 62.87 -12.67 29.71
CA LEU A 475 63.57 -11.82 30.66
C LEU A 475 63.31 -12.22 32.12
N SER A 476 62.11 -12.70 32.44
CA SER A 476 61.78 -13.21 33.77
C SER A 476 62.43 -14.57 34.09
N MET A 477 62.70 -15.40 33.07
CA MET A 477 63.31 -16.73 33.23
C MET A 477 64.84 -16.69 33.25
N THR A 478 65.46 -15.71 32.60
CA THR A 478 66.93 -15.54 32.59
C THR A 478 67.49 -14.81 33.82
N SER A 479 66.64 -14.38 34.76
CA SER A 479 67.06 -13.64 35.95
C SER A 479 67.56 -14.52 37.11
N ASP A 480 67.64 -15.85 36.95
CA ASP A 480 67.90 -16.71 38.11
C ASP A 480 68.81 -17.91 37.79
N HIS A 481 70.10 -17.67 37.52
CA HIS A 481 71.16 -18.69 37.69
C HIS A 481 72.53 -18.06 38.03
N GLY A 482 72.89 -18.01 39.32
CA GLY A 482 74.27 -17.77 39.82
C GLY A 482 74.41 -17.21 41.26
N LYS A 483 74.49 -18.10 42.28
CA LYS A 483 74.69 -17.88 43.75
C LYS A 483 76.11 -17.33 44.13
N PRO A 484 76.55 -17.10 45.41
CA PRO A 484 75.91 -17.13 46.76
C PRO A 484 76.20 -15.89 47.69
N GLN A 485 75.59 -15.90 48.89
CA GLN A 485 75.72 -14.97 50.03
C GLN A 485 77.15 -14.55 50.45
N CYS A 486 77.38 -13.25 50.70
CA CYS A 486 77.85 -12.72 52.00
C CYS A 486 77.85 -11.16 52.06
N ALA A 487 77.35 -10.63 53.19
CA ALA A 487 77.74 -9.38 53.88
C ALA A 487 77.56 -7.96 53.25
N TYR A 488 76.72 -7.18 53.94
CA TYR A 488 76.80 -5.73 54.21
C TYR A 488 76.52 -4.68 53.12
N LEU A 489 75.75 -3.66 53.55
CA LEU A 489 75.58 -2.27 53.07
C LEU A 489 74.56 -1.96 51.95
N GLY A 490 73.45 -1.32 52.36
CA GLY A 490 73.16 0.07 51.97
C GLY A 490 72.35 0.37 50.70
N ASN A 491 71.06 0.70 50.90
CA ASN A 491 70.21 1.68 50.19
C ASN A 491 70.02 1.63 48.66
N SER A 492 68.78 1.44 48.19
CA SER A 492 67.84 2.52 47.77
C SER A 492 66.66 1.99 46.93
N ASP A 493 65.44 2.36 47.35
CA ASP A 493 64.15 2.53 46.65
C ASP A 493 63.96 2.04 45.19
N LEU A 494 62.92 1.23 44.96
CA LEU A 494 61.75 1.62 44.14
C LEU A 494 60.61 0.58 44.25
N ASP A 495 59.46 1.02 44.76
CA ASP A 495 58.17 0.34 44.60
C ASP A 495 57.68 0.48 43.15
N THR A 496 57.23 -0.60 42.54
CA THR A 496 56.21 -0.54 41.48
C THR A 496 55.24 -1.70 41.68
N THR A 497 54.05 -1.34 42.13
CA THR A 497 52.90 -2.20 42.32
C THR A 497 52.34 -2.71 40.99
N LEU A 498 52.13 -4.02 40.95
CA LEU A 498 51.28 -4.73 39.99
C LEU A 498 49.85 -4.17 39.97
N PRO A 499 49.12 -4.28 38.84
CA PRO A 499 47.71 -4.62 38.84
C PRO A 499 47.51 -6.13 38.65
N ASN A 500 46.77 -6.70 39.60
CA ASN A 500 46.24 -8.05 39.60
C ASN A 500 45.45 -8.38 38.32
N PHE A 501 45.83 -9.46 37.64
CA PHE A 501 44.89 -10.31 36.91
C PHE A 501 44.69 -11.58 37.74
N ARG A 502 43.47 -11.81 38.26
CA ARG A 502 43.05 -13.13 38.72
C ARG A 502 42.36 -13.89 37.58
N PRO A 503 42.71 -15.16 37.34
CA PRO A 503 42.03 -16.05 36.41
C PRO A 503 41.11 -17.07 37.11
N CYS A 504 40.28 -17.75 36.27
CA CYS A 504 39.48 -18.97 36.53
C CYS A 504 38.14 -18.79 37.29
N GLN A 505 37.05 -19.52 37.03
CA GLN A 505 36.79 -20.71 36.20
C GLN A 505 35.27 -20.93 35.97
N LYS A 506 34.95 -21.78 35.00
CA LYS A 506 33.63 -22.24 34.49
C LYS A 506 32.72 -22.93 35.54
N ARG A 507 31.39 -22.80 35.43
CA ARG A 507 30.43 -23.83 34.91
C ARG A 507 28.92 -23.47 35.08
N LEU A 508 28.21 -23.58 33.93
CA LEU A 508 26.85 -24.10 33.65
C LEU A 508 25.66 -23.91 34.65
N ASN A 509 24.57 -23.25 34.22
CA ASN A 509 23.34 -23.89 33.66
C ASN A 509 22.14 -22.92 33.43
N HIS A 510 21.49 -23.06 32.25
CA HIS A 510 20.10 -22.76 31.80
C HIS A 510 19.46 -21.37 32.12
N PHE A 511 18.75 -20.64 31.24
CA PHE A 511 17.74 -20.96 30.21
C PHE A 511 17.66 -19.87 29.10
N SER A 512 17.38 -20.30 27.86
CA SER A 512 16.46 -19.71 26.84
C SER A 512 16.26 -18.18 26.81
N SER A 513 16.58 -17.45 25.73
CA SER A 513 15.70 -17.40 24.55
C SER A 513 16.41 -16.94 23.26
N VAL A 514 16.05 -17.62 22.16
CA VAL A 514 16.43 -17.35 20.77
C VAL A 514 15.38 -16.43 20.12
N PRO A 515 15.74 -15.43 19.29
CA PRO A 515 14.84 -14.88 18.29
C PRO A 515 14.83 -15.80 17.06
N LYS A 516 13.64 -16.31 16.70
CA LYS A 516 13.40 -17.08 15.48
C LYS A 516 13.62 -16.20 14.25
N CYS A 517 14.56 -16.60 13.39
CA CYS A 517 14.39 -16.52 11.95
C CYS A 517 14.49 -17.97 11.47
N SER A 518 13.40 -18.52 10.93
CA SER A 518 13.40 -19.84 10.31
C SER A 518 13.17 -19.70 8.83
N ASP A 519 14.04 -20.43 8.13
CA ASP A 519 14.25 -20.56 6.70
C ASP A 519 13.06 -21.11 5.92
N ALA A 520 13.15 -20.95 4.60
CA ALA A 520 12.81 -22.03 3.69
C ALA A 520 13.83 -22.11 2.56
N CYS A 521 14.82 -23.00 2.70
CA CYS A 521 15.55 -23.59 1.59
C CYS A 521 16.06 -24.98 1.99
N GLY A 522 15.68 -26.01 1.21
CA GLY A 522 16.09 -27.42 1.35
C GLY A 522 15.04 -28.33 0.68
N ALA A 523 15.11 -28.60 -0.63
CA ALA A 523 15.94 -29.58 -1.34
C ALA A 523 15.58 -31.05 -1.06
N THR A 524 15.04 -31.79 -2.05
CA THR A 524 15.45 -33.19 -2.34
C THR A 524 15.00 -33.74 -3.72
N GLN A 525 15.94 -34.45 -4.36
CA GLN A 525 15.84 -35.63 -5.28
C GLN A 525 14.98 -35.56 -6.56
N ARG A 526 15.60 -35.52 -7.74
CA ARG A 526 16.15 -36.64 -8.55
C ARG A 526 15.12 -37.67 -9.02
N VAL A 527 14.76 -37.58 -10.30
CA VAL A 527 14.53 -38.72 -11.21
C VAL A 527 15.21 -38.37 -12.54
N TYR A 528 16.00 -39.30 -13.08
CA TYR A 528 16.66 -39.28 -14.38
C TYR A 528 16.17 -40.50 -15.18
N GLU A 529 16.41 -40.47 -16.50
CA GLU A 529 16.11 -41.45 -17.58
C GLU A 529 14.91 -41.00 -18.47
N ASN A 530 14.98 -40.93 -19.81
CA ASN A 530 15.97 -41.43 -20.78
C ASN A 530 15.75 -40.80 -22.19
N SER A 531 16.86 -40.75 -22.97
CA SER A 531 16.97 -40.90 -24.45
C SER A 531 16.44 -39.82 -25.41
N SER A 532 17.32 -39.10 -26.13
CA SER A 532 17.93 -39.40 -27.47
C SER A 532 17.14 -38.73 -28.62
N SER A 533 17.67 -37.80 -29.41
CA SER A 533 18.58 -38.08 -30.54
C SER A 533 19.04 -36.77 -31.25
N ALA A 534 20.26 -36.80 -31.79
CA ALA A 534 20.98 -35.79 -32.61
C ALA A 534 20.40 -35.71 -34.07
N PRO A 535 20.99 -35.05 -35.11
CA PRO A 535 22.33 -34.45 -35.25
C PRO A 535 22.38 -33.08 -36.03
N LEU A 536 23.41 -32.25 -35.79
CA LEU A 536 24.59 -31.98 -36.65
C LEU A 536 24.29 -31.30 -38.00
N ASP A 537 24.79 -30.07 -38.18
CA ASP A 537 25.57 -29.77 -39.39
C ASP A 537 26.61 -28.67 -39.13
N LYS A 538 27.81 -28.88 -39.66
CA LYS A 538 28.97 -27.98 -39.65
C LYS A 538 29.45 -27.89 -41.09
N THR A 539 29.54 -26.68 -41.63
CA THR A 539 30.40 -26.41 -42.78
C THR A 539 31.15 -25.09 -42.60
N THR A 540 32.46 -25.23 -42.68
CA THR A 540 33.53 -24.23 -42.85
C THR A 540 33.46 -23.60 -44.25
N GLU A 541 33.87 -22.33 -44.40
CA GLU A 541 34.91 -21.87 -45.35
C GLU A 541 34.92 -20.34 -45.56
N ASP A 542 36.14 -19.81 -45.47
CA ASP A 542 36.75 -18.57 -45.93
C ASP A 542 36.00 -17.57 -46.84
N ARG A 543 36.10 -16.28 -46.48
CA ARG A 543 36.67 -15.26 -47.40
C ARG A 543 37.16 -14.00 -46.67
N LYS A 544 38.47 -13.76 -46.76
CA LYS A 544 39.12 -12.45 -46.54
C LYS A 544 38.67 -11.46 -47.63
N LEU A 545 38.43 -10.18 -47.27
CA LEU A 545 39.11 -9.04 -47.91
C LEU A 545 38.95 -7.74 -47.09
N ASN A 546 40.08 -7.07 -46.89
CA ASN A 546 40.23 -5.72 -46.34
C ASN A 546 39.91 -4.64 -47.39
N HIS A 547 39.29 -3.52 -46.98
CA HIS A 547 39.75 -2.14 -47.31
C HIS A 547 38.94 -1.11 -46.50
N MET A 548 39.57 -0.43 -45.52
CA MET A 548 40.11 0.95 -45.61
C MET A 548 39.01 2.00 -45.85
N ARG A 549 38.59 2.73 -44.80
CA ARG A 549 39.19 4.00 -44.34
C ARG A 549 39.04 5.11 -45.39
N GLY A 550 38.16 6.06 -45.08
CA GLY A 550 38.02 7.33 -45.78
C GLY A 550 37.33 8.34 -44.87
N GLU A 551 38.09 8.91 -43.93
CA GLU A 551 37.77 10.21 -43.34
C GLU A 551 37.85 11.27 -44.45
N GLN A 552 36.87 12.17 -44.52
CA GLN A 552 37.13 13.56 -44.90
C GLN A 552 36.00 14.48 -44.44
N LEU A 553 36.41 15.39 -43.57
CA LEU A 553 35.71 16.58 -43.10
C LEU A 553 35.90 17.74 -44.10
N LEU A 554 34.89 18.63 -44.12
CA LEU A 554 34.97 20.08 -44.38
C LEU A 554 35.47 20.56 -45.75
N HIS A 555 34.58 21.17 -46.56
CA HIS A 555 34.39 22.64 -46.63
C HIS A 555 33.49 23.05 -47.83
N HIS A 556 32.48 23.88 -47.55
CA HIS A 556 31.83 24.84 -48.49
C HIS A 556 32.87 25.86 -49.03
N PRO A 557 32.58 26.72 -50.05
CA PRO A 557 31.26 27.14 -50.59
C PRO A 557 31.16 27.30 -52.13
N HIS A 558 29.94 27.22 -52.67
CA HIS A 558 29.29 28.32 -53.40
C HIS A 558 27.80 28.04 -53.62
#